data_AF-A0A0G1HI43-F1
#
_entry.id   AF-A0A0G1HI43-F1
#
_cell.length_a   1.000
_cell.length_b   1.000
_cell.length_c   1.000
_cell.angle_alpha   90.00
_cell.angle_beta   90.00
_cell.angle_gamma   90.00
#
_symmetry.space_group_name_H-M   'P 1'
#
loop_
_entity.id
_entity.type
_entity.pdbx_description
1 polymer ?
#
loop_
_entity_poly.entity_id
_entity_poly.type
_entity_poly.pdbx_seq_one_letter_code
_entity_poly.pdbx_strand_id
1 'polypeptide(L)'
;MENIETKIKTAPKDFFVFIGAMAALYASAVSLINLLFEIINASFPDPLSFSYDNFSSGMRWSIASLIIVFPIYIFLSRFINKDLAANFLKKNLGVRKWLTYLTLFVAGVAIITDLILLINTFLGGEITARFAFKILAVLIVAGTVFAYYFYDLKRDVGQKSNQIKLLAWAVSFAVLASIVGGFFIMGSPFTLRMKRFDERRVNDLQNIQYQIVNFYQRKGELPNSLDELKDPIAGFNIPVDPERAVPYGYEKVSDLNFKLCADFSLASNAQTDSKYMTRPMPISSEFFPVNENWRHQKGAVCFDRKIDKDLYPILKNPKM
;
A
#
# COMPACT_ATOMS: atom_id res chain seq x y z
N MET A 1 51.68 -37.03 -17.85
CA MET A 1 51.23 -35.64 -17.64
C MET A 1 49.82 -35.69 -17.11
N GLU A 2 49.69 -35.77 -15.79
CA GLU A 2 48.40 -35.75 -15.12
C GLU A 2 47.94 -34.29 -15.07
N ASN A 3 46.96 -33.94 -15.91
CA ASN A 3 46.28 -32.65 -15.84
C ASN A 3 45.49 -32.65 -14.53
N ILE A 4 46.12 -32.18 -13.46
CA ILE A 4 45.43 -31.79 -12.24
C ILE A 4 44.60 -30.56 -12.61
N GLU A 5 43.37 -30.79 -13.08
CA GLU A 5 42.32 -29.79 -13.01
C GLU A 5 42.19 -29.42 -11.53
N THR A 6 42.86 -28.36 -11.11
CA THR A 6 42.69 -27.78 -9.77
C THR A 6 41.26 -27.25 -9.68
N LYS A 7 40.34 -28.14 -9.34
CA LYS A 7 38.94 -27.86 -9.09
C LYS A 7 38.89 -26.97 -7.85
N ILE A 8 38.83 -25.65 -8.06
CA ILE A 8 38.76 -24.70 -6.95
C ILE A 8 37.52 -25.03 -6.12
N LYS A 9 37.77 -25.39 -4.86
CA LYS A 9 36.70 -25.61 -3.88
C LYS A 9 36.07 -24.26 -3.54
N THR A 10 34.75 -24.21 -3.56
CA THR A 10 33.97 -23.04 -3.16
C THR A 10 34.25 -22.70 -1.71
N ALA A 11 34.79 -21.51 -1.45
CA ALA A 11 34.90 -21.00 -0.09
C ALA A 11 33.50 -20.68 0.47
N PRO A 12 33.26 -20.80 1.79
CA PRO A 12 31.98 -20.43 2.40
C PRO A 12 31.56 -18.99 2.06
N LYS A 13 32.52 -18.06 2.04
CA LYS A 13 32.30 -16.67 1.61
C LYS A 13 31.69 -16.58 0.21
N ASP A 14 32.24 -17.29 -0.76
CA ASP A 14 31.75 -17.24 -2.15
C ASP A 14 30.32 -17.78 -2.20
N PHE A 15 30.05 -18.90 -1.51
CA PHE A 15 28.71 -19.49 -1.44
C PHE A 15 27.65 -18.52 -0.88
N PHE A 16 27.90 -17.92 0.29
CA PHE A 16 26.95 -17.01 0.92
C PHE A 16 26.76 -15.71 0.13
N VAL A 17 27.80 -15.20 -0.54
CA VAL A 17 27.69 -14.00 -1.38
C VAL A 17 26.83 -14.28 -2.63
N PHE A 18 27.01 -15.42 -3.30
CA PHE A 18 26.18 -15.78 -4.46
C PHE A 18 24.72 -16.04 -4.07
N ILE A 19 24.48 -16.75 -2.97
CA ILE A 19 23.11 -16.97 -2.47
C ILE A 19 22.48 -15.66 -2.01
N GLY A 20 23.21 -14.82 -1.28
CA GLY A 20 22.73 -13.51 -0.84
C GLY A 20 22.34 -12.62 -2.02
N ALA A 21 23.16 -12.60 -3.08
CA ALA A 21 22.83 -11.87 -4.31
C ALA A 21 21.56 -12.43 -4.97
N MET A 22 21.39 -13.76 -4.99
CA MET A 22 20.21 -14.39 -5.57
C MET A 22 18.93 -14.10 -4.78
N ALA A 23 19.00 -14.23 -3.45
CA ALA A 23 17.90 -13.89 -2.57
C ALA A 23 17.51 -12.41 -2.70
N ALA A 24 18.49 -11.51 -2.77
CA ALA A 24 18.27 -10.08 -2.96
C ALA A 24 17.63 -9.78 -4.33
N LEU A 25 18.06 -10.47 -5.40
CA LEU A 25 17.42 -10.38 -6.72
C LEU A 25 15.94 -10.76 -6.65
N TYR A 26 15.62 -11.95 -6.10
CA TYR A 26 14.25 -12.46 -6.06
C TYR A 26 13.35 -11.57 -5.20
N ALA A 27 13.83 -11.19 -4.01
CA ALA A 27 13.10 -10.27 -3.15
C ALA A 27 12.87 -8.91 -3.82
N SER A 28 13.84 -8.39 -4.57
CA SER A 28 13.67 -7.14 -5.34
C SER A 28 12.65 -7.31 -6.47
N ALA A 29 12.73 -8.39 -7.25
CA ALA A 29 11.81 -8.65 -8.35
C ALA A 29 10.37 -8.82 -7.87
N VAL A 30 10.16 -9.60 -6.80
CA VAL A 30 8.83 -9.80 -6.19
C VAL A 30 8.29 -8.47 -5.63
N SER A 31 9.13 -7.70 -4.93
CA SER A 31 8.72 -6.39 -4.40
C SER A 31 8.35 -5.41 -5.51
N LEU A 32 9.09 -5.40 -6.62
CA LEU A 32 8.79 -4.57 -7.78
C LEU A 32 7.46 -4.99 -8.44
N ILE A 33 7.24 -6.28 -8.67
CA ILE A 33 5.98 -6.80 -9.23
C ILE A 33 4.81 -6.41 -8.34
N ASN A 34 4.93 -6.61 -7.03
CA ASN A 34 3.88 -6.24 -6.08
C ASN A 34 3.61 -4.72 -6.09
N LEU A 35 4.65 -3.88 -6.13
CA LEU A 35 4.47 -2.44 -6.23
C LEU A 35 3.76 -2.04 -7.53
N LEU A 36 4.15 -2.63 -8.67
CA LEU A 36 3.48 -2.40 -9.95
C LEU A 36 2.01 -2.84 -9.89
N PHE A 37 1.70 -3.96 -9.24
CA PHE A 37 0.31 -4.43 -9.08
C PHE A 37 -0.53 -3.44 -8.28
N GLU A 38 0.01 -2.89 -7.19
CA GLU A 38 -0.66 -1.87 -6.38
C GLU A 38 -0.90 -0.58 -7.20
N ILE A 39 0.10 -0.13 -7.96
CA ILE A 39 -0.01 1.03 -8.87
C ILE A 39 -1.09 0.78 -9.94
N ILE A 40 -1.10 -0.41 -10.55
CA ILE A 40 -2.09 -0.81 -11.56
C ILE A 40 -3.48 -0.87 -10.95
N ASN A 41 -3.65 -1.46 -9.76
CA ASN A 41 -4.94 -1.49 -9.07
C ASN A 41 -5.46 -0.08 -8.76
N ALA A 42 -4.58 0.84 -8.38
CA ALA A 42 -4.94 2.23 -8.11
C ALA A 42 -5.42 2.96 -9.37
N SER A 43 -4.75 2.68 -10.50
CA SER A 43 -4.98 3.32 -11.81
C SER A 43 -6.17 2.73 -12.56
N PHE A 44 -6.43 1.43 -12.35
CA PHE A 44 -7.53 0.67 -12.95
C PHE A 44 -8.36 -0.05 -11.86
N PRO A 45 -9.18 0.69 -11.10
CA PRO A 45 -10.00 0.13 -10.03
C PRO A 45 -11.04 -0.84 -10.59
N ASP A 46 -11.24 -1.97 -9.90
CA ASP A 46 -12.26 -2.95 -10.27
C ASP A 46 -13.64 -2.50 -9.80
N PRO A 47 -14.64 -2.30 -10.70
CA PRO A 47 -15.98 -1.89 -10.33
C PRO A 47 -16.64 -2.79 -9.26
N LEU A 48 -16.26 -4.07 -9.18
CA LEU A 48 -16.84 -5.05 -8.27
C LEU A 48 -16.10 -5.17 -6.91
N SER A 49 -14.96 -4.50 -6.74
CA SER A 49 -14.16 -4.56 -5.50
C SER A 49 -14.58 -3.47 -4.49
N PHE A 50 -15.44 -3.81 -3.53
CA PHE A 50 -16.10 -2.84 -2.62
C PHE A 50 -15.19 -2.11 -1.63
N SER A 51 -13.94 -2.55 -1.43
CA SER A 51 -12.96 -1.88 -0.58
C SER A 51 -11.62 -1.79 -1.29
N TYR A 52 -11.32 -0.60 -1.81
CA TYR A 52 -9.96 -0.27 -2.22
C TYR A 52 -9.32 0.57 -1.12
N ASP A 53 -8.53 -0.07 -0.26
CA ASP A 53 -7.68 0.65 0.68
C ASP A 53 -6.56 1.32 -0.12
N ASN A 54 -6.72 2.62 -0.40
CA ASN A 54 -5.72 3.46 -1.08
C ASN A 54 -4.36 3.47 -0.33
N PHE A 55 -4.31 2.93 0.89
CA PHE A 55 -3.14 2.89 1.74
C PHE A 55 -2.70 1.45 2.06
N SER A 56 -2.73 0.55 1.07
CA SER A 56 -2.40 -0.87 1.28
C SER A 56 -1.06 -1.07 1.99
N SER A 57 -1.05 -1.94 3.00
CA SER A 57 0.19 -2.37 3.68
C SER A 57 1.19 -3.00 2.69
N GLY A 58 0.68 -3.60 1.61
CA GLY A 58 1.45 -4.18 0.51
C GLY A 58 2.33 -3.15 -0.19
N MET A 59 1.78 -1.99 -0.57
CA MET A 59 2.57 -0.95 -1.24
C MET A 59 3.73 -0.45 -0.35
N ARG A 60 3.46 -0.22 0.94
CA ARG A 60 4.46 0.20 1.93
C ARG A 60 5.59 -0.82 2.09
N TRP A 61 5.24 -2.10 2.19
CA TRP A 61 6.21 -3.18 2.31
C TRP A 61 7.08 -3.31 1.06
N SER A 62 6.49 -3.21 -0.13
CA SER A 62 7.23 -3.27 -1.40
C SER A 62 8.19 -2.09 -1.56
N ILE A 63 7.76 -0.86 -1.25
CA ILE A 63 8.64 0.33 -1.30
C ILE A 63 9.82 0.18 -0.33
N ALA A 64 9.55 -0.18 0.93
CA ALA A 64 10.60 -0.36 1.94
C ALA A 64 11.60 -1.46 1.53
N SER A 65 11.09 -2.57 1.01
CA SER A 65 11.90 -3.69 0.52
C SER A 65 12.78 -3.27 -0.66
N LEU A 66 12.26 -2.51 -1.62
CA LEU A 66 13.05 -2.03 -2.76
C LEU A 66 14.13 -1.03 -2.35
N ILE A 67 13.84 -0.11 -1.42
CA ILE A 67 14.82 0.87 -0.94
C ILE A 67 16.05 0.19 -0.30
N ILE A 68 15.86 -0.96 0.35
CA ILE A 68 16.94 -1.66 1.06
C ILE A 68 17.55 -2.77 0.20
N VAL A 69 16.71 -3.69 -0.29
CA VAL A 69 17.17 -4.94 -0.90
C VAL A 69 17.72 -4.73 -2.31
N PHE A 70 17.18 -3.80 -3.09
CA PHE A 70 17.67 -3.56 -4.46
C PHE A 70 19.09 -2.97 -4.47
N PRO A 71 19.44 -1.95 -3.66
CA PRO A 71 20.83 -1.50 -3.53
C PRO A 71 21.78 -2.61 -3.05
N ILE A 72 21.34 -3.47 -2.13
CA ILE A 72 22.11 -4.63 -1.67
C ILE A 72 22.39 -5.58 -2.85
N TYR A 73 21.39 -5.88 -3.68
CA TYR A 73 21.58 -6.69 -4.89
C TYR A 73 22.63 -6.07 -5.84
N ILE A 74 22.52 -4.77 -6.13
CA ILE A 74 23.48 -4.07 -6.99
C ILE A 74 24.89 -4.10 -6.40
N PHE A 75 25.02 -3.90 -5.08
CA PHE A 75 26.29 -3.97 -4.37
C PHE A 75 26.91 -5.37 -4.44
N LEU A 76 26.17 -6.41 -4.09
CA LEU A 76 26.63 -7.80 -4.15
C LEU A 76 26.98 -8.22 -5.58
N SER A 77 26.17 -7.83 -6.56
CA SER A 77 26.44 -8.09 -7.97
C SER A 77 27.73 -7.40 -8.44
N ARG A 78 27.96 -6.13 -8.05
CA ARG A 78 29.23 -5.44 -8.32
C ARG A 78 30.41 -6.13 -7.64
N PHE A 79 30.24 -6.54 -6.39
CA PHE A 79 31.28 -7.23 -5.62
C PHE A 79 31.67 -8.56 -6.27
N ILE A 80 30.69 -9.38 -6.64
CA ILE A 80 30.88 -10.64 -7.37
C ILE A 80 31.61 -10.39 -8.70
N ASN A 81 31.13 -9.44 -9.51
CA ASN A 81 31.74 -9.14 -10.80
C ASN A 81 33.19 -8.64 -10.67
N LYS A 82 33.50 -7.85 -9.63
CA LYS A 82 34.86 -7.38 -9.36
C LYS A 82 35.78 -8.52 -8.91
N ASP A 83 35.31 -9.41 -8.04
CA ASP A 83 36.10 -10.57 -7.57
C ASP A 83 36.37 -11.57 -8.73
N LEU A 84 35.38 -11.80 -9.59
CA LEU A 84 35.52 -12.65 -10.77
C LEU A 84 36.47 -12.06 -11.82
N ALA A 85 36.51 -10.73 -11.97
CA ALA A 85 37.45 -10.06 -12.86
C ALA A 85 38.90 -10.13 -12.35
N ALA A 86 39.10 -10.16 -11.03
CA ALA A 86 40.43 -10.30 -10.42
C ALA A 86 40.92 -11.77 -10.43
N ASN A 87 40.01 -12.74 -10.31
CA ASN A 87 40.33 -14.15 -10.16
C ASN A 87 39.69 -15.01 -11.27
N PHE A 88 40.37 -15.15 -12.41
CA PHE A 88 39.84 -15.91 -13.57
C PHE A 88 39.47 -17.36 -13.24
N LEU A 89 40.17 -18.00 -12.29
CA LEU A 89 39.90 -19.39 -11.92
C LEU A 89 38.56 -19.56 -11.16
N LYS A 90 38.02 -18.50 -10.54
CA LYS A 90 36.69 -18.52 -9.91
C LYS A 90 35.53 -18.44 -10.93
N LYS A 91 35.83 -18.23 -12.22
CA LYS A 91 34.85 -18.20 -13.32
C LYS A 91 33.99 -19.47 -13.39
N ASN A 92 34.60 -20.61 -13.07
CA ASN A 92 34.00 -21.94 -13.20
C ASN A 92 33.45 -22.52 -11.88
N LEU A 93 33.26 -21.70 -10.84
CA LEU A 93 32.64 -22.16 -9.60
C LEU A 93 31.26 -22.78 -9.88
N GLY A 94 31.08 -24.04 -9.47
CA GLY A 94 29.84 -24.78 -9.69
C GLY A 94 28.62 -24.09 -9.12
N VAL A 95 28.77 -23.41 -7.97
CA VAL A 95 27.68 -22.65 -7.31
C VAL A 95 27.15 -21.53 -8.19
N ARG A 96 28.01 -20.76 -8.89
CA ARG A 96 27.56 -19.70 -9.80
C ARG A 96 26.74 -20.28 -10.95
N LYS A 97 27.24 -21.33 -11.61
CA LYS A 97 26.55 -21.96 -12.73
C LYS A 97 25.19 -22.50 -12.28
N TRP A 98 25.16 -23.28 -11.19
CA TRP A 98 23.94 -23.88 -10.68
C TRP A 98 22.89 -22.83 -10.30
N LEU A 99 23.27 -21.79 -9.55
CA LEU A 99 22.36 -20.70 -9.20
C LEU A 99 21.86 -19.93 -10.42
N THR A 100 22.71 -19.70 -11.44
CA THR A 100 22.29 -19.03 -12.69
C THR A 100 21.28 -19.87 -13.46
N TYR A 101 21.51 -21.17 -13.60
CA TYR A 101 20.55 -22.08 -14.24
C TYR A 101 19.25 -22.18 -13.44
N LEU A 102 19.32 -22.19 -12.10
CA LEU A 102 18.14 -22.15 -11.24
C LEU A 102 17.33 -20.87 -11.48
N THR A 103 17.96 -19.71 -11.62
CA THR A 103 17.27 -18.45 -11.93
C THR A 103 16.59 -18.47 -13.28
N LEU A 104 17.27 -18.97 -14.31
CA LEU A 104 16.70 -19.09 -15.64
C LEU A 104 15.50 -20.05 -15.65
N PHE A 105 15.60 -21.15 -14.89
CA PHE A 105 14.50 -22.08 -14.71
C PHE A 105 13.30 -21.41 -14.01
N VAL A 106 13.52 -20.75 -12.87
CA VAL A 106 12.46 -20.06 -12.11
C VAL A 106 11.82 -18.95 -12.95
N ALA A 107 12.61 -18.14 -13.66
CA ALA A 107 12.10 -17.10 -14.54
C ALA A 107 11.30 -17.68 -15.71
N GLY A 108 11.77 -18.78 -16.31
CA GLY A 108 11.06 -19.49 -17.37
C GLY A 108 9.71 -20.05 -16.88
N VAL A 109 9.69 -20.71 -15.71
CA VAL A 109 8.45 -21.18 -15.08
C VAL A 109 7.49 -20.01 -14.81
N ALA A 110 7.98 -18.91 -14.25
CA ALA A 110 7.17 -17.73 -14.00
C ALA A 110 6.52 -17.19 -15.30
N ILE A 111 7.29 -17.07 -16.39
CA ILE A 111 6.77 -16.64 -17.70
C ILE A 111 5.71 -17.63 -18.22
N ILE A 112 5.96 -18.94 -18.14
CA ILE A 112 5.01 -19.97 -18.59
C ILE A 112 3.71 -19.87 -17.79
N THR A 113 3.79 -19.81 -16.45
CA THR A 113 2.61 -19.67 -15.58
C THR A 113 1.83 -18.40 -15.91
N ASP A 114 2.52 -17.28 -16.13
CA ASP A 114 1.90 -15.99 -16.44
C ASP A 114 1.17 -16.01 -17.80
N LEU A 115 1.75 -16.66 -18.82
CA LEU A 115 1.09 -16.87 -20.11
C LEU A 115 -0.12 -17.82 -20.02
N ILE A 116 -0.04 -18.87 -19.20
CA ILE A 116 -1.17 -19.77 -18.95
C ILE A 116 -2.32 -19.00 -18.30
N LEU A 117 -2.03 -18.17 -17.29
CA LEU A 117 -3.04 -17.32 -16.64
C LEU A 117 -3.68 -16.37 -17.65
N LEU A 118 -2.87 -15.72 -18.50
CA LEU A 118 -3.39 -14.82 -19.53
C LEU A 118 -4.38 -15.53 -20.47
N ILE A 119 -4.02 -16.70 -20.99
CA ILE A 119 -4.87 -17.46 -21.91
C ILE A 119 -6.12 -17.96 -21.19
N ASN A 120 -5.99 -18.49 -19.96
CA ASN A 120 -7.13 -18.99 -19.21
C ASN A 120 -8.17 -17.89 -18.94
N THR A 121 -7.72 -16.71 -18.51
CA THR A 121 -8.61 -15.54 -18.29
C THR A 121 -9.17 -15.00 -19.61
N PHE A 122 -8.40 -15.07 -20.71
CA PHE A 122 -8.91 -14.74 -22.06
C PHE A 122 -10.05 -15.65 -22.48
N LEU A 123 -9.87 -16.96 -22.35
CA LEU A 123 -10.87 -17.96 -22.72
C LEU A 123 -12.13 -17.88 -21.85
N GLY A 124 -11.99 -17.40 -20.61
CA GLY A 124 -13.13 -17.09 -19.73
C GLY A 124 -13.92 -15.84 -20.14
N GLY A 125 -13.44 -15.02 -21.09
CA GLY A 125 -14.11 -13.80 -21.55
C GLY A 125 -13.98 -12.60 -20.59
N GLU A 126 -13.11 -12.68 -19.58
CA GLU A 126 -13.02 -11.71 -18.47
C GLU A 126 -11.72 -10.88 -18.48
N ILE A 127 -11.08 -10.68 -19.65
CA ILE A 127 -9.88 -9.82 -19.68
C ILE A 127 -10.25 -8.40 -19.29
N THR A 128 -9.73 -8.00 -18.13
CA THR A 128 -9.78 -6.62 -17.65
C THR A 128 -8.45 -5.92 -17.95
N ALA A 129 -8.47 -4.61 -18.21
CA ALA A 129 -7.25 -3.84 -18.47
C ALA A 129 -6.22 -3.99 -17.34
N ARG A 130 -6.68 -3.97 -16.07
CA ARG A 130 -5.85 -4.25 -14.88
C ARG A 130 -5.11 -5.58 -14.96
N PHE A 131 -5.77 -6.63 -15.45
CA PHE A 131 -5.19 -7.96 -15.53
C PHE A 131 -4.12 -8.00 -16.61
N ALA A 132 -4.41 -7.46 -17.80
CA ALA A 132 -3.44 -7.34 -18.88
C ALA A 132 -2.16 -6.59 -18.46
N PHE A 133 -2.29 -5.46 -17.74
CA PHE A 133 -1.12 -4.73 -17.25
C PHE A 133 -0.33 -5.49 -16.18
N LYS A 134 -0.99 -6.31 -15.34
CA LYS A 134 -0.29 -7.14 -14.35
C LYS A 134 0.53 -8.24 -15.00
N ILE A 135 -0.06 -8.95 -15.97
CA ILE A 135 0.67 -9.95 -16.77
C ILE A 135 1.87 -9.28 -17.46
N LEU A 136 1.64 -8.15 -18.13
CA LEU A 136 2.70 -7.40 -18.80
C LEU A 136 3.83 -7.01 -17.82
N ALA A 137 3.52 -6.59 -16.60
CA ALA A 137 4.51 -6.28 -15.58
C ALA A 137 5.35 -7.51 -15.20
N VAL A 138 4.73 -8.68 -15.01
CA VAL A 138 5.44 -9.93 -14.71
C VAL A 138 6.34 -10.33 -15.88
N LEU A 139 5.84 -10.31 -17.12
CA LEU A 139 6.63 -10.61 -18.32
C LEU A 139 7.84 -9.69 -18.48
N ILE A 140 7.68 -8.37 -18.26
CA ILE A 140 8.80 -7.42 -18.34
C ILE A 140 9.85 -7.73 -17.28
N VAL A 141 9.45 -7.94 -16.02
CA VAL A 141 10.40 -8.18 -14.93
C VAL A 141 11.09 -9.54 -15.11
N ALA A 142 10.34 -10.61 -15.27
CA ALA A 142 10.87 -11.95 -15.46
C ALA A 142 11.70 -12.07 -16.74
N GLY A 143 11.23 -11.47 -17.85
CA GLY A 143 11.94 -11.42 -19.12
C GLY A 143 13.26 -10.65 -19.03
N THR A 144 13.30 -9.53 -18.29
CA THR A 144 14.54 -8.77 -18.06
C THR A 144 15.55 -9.58 -17.24
N VAL A 145 15.10 -10.26 -16.19
CA VAL A 145 15.95 -11.16 -15.38
C VAL A 145 16.47 -12.30 -16.24
N PHE A 146 15.59 -12.96 -16.99
CA PHE A 146 15.95 -14.06 -17.87
C PHE A 146 16.98 -13.62 -18.91
N ALA A 147 16.72 -12.52 -19.63
CA ALA A 147 17.62 -11.99 -20.64
C ALA A 147 18.99 -11.61 -20.06
N TYR A 148 19.03 -10.98 -18.88
CA TYR A 148 20.28 -10.64 -18.20
C TYR A 148 21.12 -11.88 -17.86
N TYR A 149 20.54 -12.89 -17.21
CA TYR A 149 21.29 -14.09 -16.83
C TYR A 149 21.64 -14.98 -18.02
N PHE A 150 20.79 -15.01 -19.05
CA PHE A 150 21.09 -15.73 -20.29
C PHE A 150 22.25 -15.07 -21.04
N TYR A 151 22.30 -13.73 -21.08
CA TYR A 151 23.43 -12.99 -21.61
C TYR A 151 24.69 -13.21 -20.76
N ASP A 152 24.60 -13.22 -19.43
CA ASP A 152 25.74 -13.47 -18.54
C ASP A 152 26.32 -14.89 -18.68
N LEU A 153 25.49 -15.90 -19.04
CA LEU A 153 25.96 -17.23 -19.39
C LEU A 153 26.77 -17.26 -20.69
N LYS A 154 26.37 -16.47 -21.69
CA LYS A 154 27.03 -16.42 -23.00
C LYS A 154 28.28 -15.55 -23.03
N ARG A 155 28.39 -14.58 -22.11
CA ARG A 155 29.50 -13.63 -22.07
C ARG A 155 30.71 -14.20 -21.33
N ASP A 156 31.90 -13.87 -21.83
CA ASP A 156 33.14 -14.11 -21.09
C ASP A 156 33.25 -13.23 -19.84
N VAL A 157 33.36 -13.91 -18.69
CA VAL A 157 33.52 -13.29 -17.37
C VAL A 157 34.77 -12.42 -17.35
N GLY A 158 34.60 -11.13 -16.99
CA GLY A 158 35.68 -10.14 -16.90
C GLY A 158 35.66 -9.06 -17.98
N GLN A 159 34.96 -9.25 -19.11
CA GLN A 159 34.86 -8.20 -20.12
C GLN A 159 33.85 -7.13 -19.72
N LYS A 160 34.29 -5.86 -19.65
CA LYS A 160 33.40 -4.71 -19.40
C LYS A 160 32.40 -4.60 -20.55
N SER A 161 31.13 -4.95 -20.32
CA SER A 161 30.05 -4.74 -21.31
C SER A 161 29.31 -3.45 -21.01
N ASN A 162 29.30 -2.52 -21.97
CA ASN A 162 28.48 -1.31 -21.87
C ASN A 162 26.99 -1.64 -21.87
N GLN A 163 26.56 -2.74 -22.50
CA GLN A 163 25.17 -3.20 -22.50
C GLN A 163 24.69 -3.56 -21.08
N ILE A 164 25.52 -4.24 -20.29
CA ILE A 164 25.19 -4.57 -18.89
C ILE A 164 25.11 -3.31 -18.03
N LYS A 165 26.00 -2.34 -18.24
CA LYS A 165 25.94 -1.06 -17.51
C LYS A 165 24.68 -0.28 -17.86
N LEU A 166 24.34 -0.20 -19.15
CA LEU A 166 23.14 0.47 -19.62
C LEU A 166 21.89 -0.18 -19.03
N LEU A 167 21.82 -1.52 -19.06
CA LEU A 167 20.72 -2.27 -18.46
C LEU A 167 20.61 -2.03 -16.96
N ALA A 168 21.73 -2.03 -16.23
CA ALA A 168 21.73 -1.75 -14.80
C ALA A 168 21.21 -0.34 -14.48
N TRP A 169 21.59 0.67 -15.27
CA TRP A 169 21.05 2.03 -15.15
C TRP A 169 19.57 2.10 -15.49
N ALA A 170 19.14 1.44 -16.57
CA ALA A 170 17.74 1.39 -16.98
C ALA A 170 16.85 0.74 -15.90
N VAL A 171 17.27 -0.40 -15.34
CA VAL A 171 16.55 -1.09 -14.26
C VAL A 171 16.54 -0.24 -12.98
N SER A 172 17.67 0.39 -12.63
CA SER A 172 17.73 1.26 -11.45
C SER A 172 16.80 2.47 -11.59
N PHE A 173 16.74 3.08 -12.78
CA PHE A 173 15.82 4.15 -13.09
C PHE A 173 14.36 3.67 -13.03
N ALA A 174 14.06 2.51 -13.60
CA ALA A 174 12.71 1.94 -13.56
C ALA A 174 12.24 1.67 -12.12
N VAL A 175 13.10 1.07 -11.27
CA VAL A 175 12.81 0.85 -9.85
C VAL A 175 12.58 2.19 -9.13
N LEU A 176 13.43 3.19 -9.35
CA LEU A 176 13.26 4.52 -8.76
C LEU A 176 11.94 5.17 -9.22
N ALA A 177 11.62 5.09 -10.51
CA ALA A 177 10.38 5.61 -11.06
C ALA A 177 9.15 4.91 -10.48
N SER A 178 9.20 3.59 -10.28
CA SER A 178 8.13 2.83 -9.60
C SER A 178 7.96 3.25 -8.15
N ILE A 179 9.05 3.46 -7.40
CA ILE A 179 9.00 3.95 -6.01
C ILE A 179 8.36 5.34 -5.94
N VAL A 180 8.83 6.25 -6.80
CA VAL A 180 8.30 7.63 -6.88
C VAL A 180 6.81 7.60 -7.27
N GLY A 181 6.44 6.80 -8.28
CA GLY A 181 5.05 6.60 -8.68
C GLY A 181 4.17 6.05 -7.55
N GLY A 182 4.69 5.11 -6.75
CA GLY A 182 4.02 4.60 -5.56
C GLY A 182 3.73 5.70 -4.53
N PHE A 183 4.70 6.58 -4.26
CA PHE A 183 4.49 7.73 -3.37
C PHE A 183 3.50 8.76 -3.91
N PHE A 184 3.43 8.98 -5.23
CA PHE A 184 2.43 9.85 -5.82
C PHE A 184 1.00 9.32 -5.65
N ILE A 185 0.82 8.00 -5.70
CA ILE A 185 -0.50 7.36 -5.56
C ILE A 185 -0.93 7.23 -4.09
N MET A 186 -0.05 6.74 -3.22
CA MET A 186 -0.35 6.55 -1.80
C MET A 186 -0.30 7.86 -0.99
N GLY A 187 0.36 8.89 -1.51
CA GLY A 187 0.74 10.05 -0.73
C GLY A 187 1.91 9.77 0.22
N SER A 188 2.33 10.81 0.94
CA SER A 188 3.44 10.75 1.89
C SER A 188 3.04 10.07 3.22
N PRO A 189 4.01 9.54 4.00
CA PRO A 189 3.73 9.04 5.35
C PRO A 189 3.13 10.11 6.29
N PHE A 190 3.47 11.40 6.07
CA PHE A 190 2.91 12.51 6.85
C PHE A 190 1.44 12.74 6.55
N THR A 191 1.06 12.68 5.26
CA THR A 191 -0.35 12.78 4.86
C THR A 191 -1.19 11.63 5.40
N LEU A 192 -0.62 10.43 5.49
CA LEU A 192 -1.30 9.28 6.10
C LEU A 192 -1.56 9.48 7.59
N ARG A 193 -0.59 10.04 8.32
CA ARG A 193 -0.75 10.33 9.75
C ARG A 193 -1.83 11.39 9.98
N MET A 194 -1.81 12.47 9.18
CA MET A 194 -2.85 13.50 9.24
C MET A 194 -4.25 12.93 8.93
N LYS A 195 -4.39 12.08 7.90
CA LYS A 195 -5.65 11.42 7.59
C LYS A 195 -6.19 10.59 8.75
N ARG A 196 -5.33 9.82 9.43
CA ARG A 196 -5.75 9.02 10.60
C ARG A 196 -6.20 9.88 11.78
N PHE A 197 -5.55 11.03 11.99
CA PHE A 197 -6.02 11.99 12.99
C PHE A 197 -7.38 12.57 12.60
N ASP A 198 -7.59 12.94 11.33
CA ASP A 198 -8.88 13.41 10.84
C ASP A 198 -9.99 12.34 10.94
N GLU A 199 -9.71 11.08 10.59
CA GLU A 199 -10.61 9.94 10.80
C GLU A 199 -10.96 9.75 12.28
N ARG A 200 -9.97 9.92 13.18
CA ARG A 200 -10.22 9.87 14.62
C ARG A 200 -11.09 11.03 15.09
N ARG A 201 -10.86 12.25 14.59
CA ARG A 201 -11.71 13.42 14.88
C ARG A 201 -13.15 13.17 14.45
N VAL A 202 -13.37 12.64 13.25
CA VAL A 202 -14.73 12.30 12.77
C VAL A 202 -15.39 11.28 13.70
N ASN A 203 -14.69 10.21 14.06
CA ASN A 203 -15.22 9.20 14.99
C ASN A 203 -15.55 9.80 16.37
N ASP A 204 -14.69 10.67 16.89
CA ASP A 204 -14.92 11.35 18.17
C ASP A 204 -16.15 12.28 18.09
N LEU A 205 -16.30 13.05 17.01
CA LEU A 205 -17.47 13.91 16.80
C LEU A 205 -18.77 13.10 16.63
N GLN A 206 -18.72 11.96 15.94
CA GLN A 206 -19.85 11.04 15.83
C GLN A 206 -20.25 10.47 17.20
N ASN A 207 -19.26 10.10 18.02
CA ASN A 207 -19.51 9.64 19.39
C ASN A 207 -20.13 10.75 20.25
N ILE A 208 -19.62 11.98 20.18
CA ILE A 208 -20.19 13.13 20.87
C ILE A 208 -21.64 13.37 20.41
N GLN A 209 -21.88 13.37 19.09
CA GLN A 209 -23.22 13.53 18.52
C GLN A 209 -24.19 12.47 19.07
N TYR A 210 -23.76 11.21 19.13
CA TYR A 210 -24.58 10.13 19.69
C TYR A 210 -24.97 10.40 21.15
N GLN A 211 -24.04 10.89 21.97
CA GLN A 211 -24.32 11.24 23.37
C GLN A 211 -25.25 12.45 23.50
N ILE A 212 -25.12 13.46 22.63
CA ILE A 212 -26.03 14.61 22.59
C ILE A 212 -27.46 14.16 22.25
N VAL A 213 -27.60 13.28 21.24
CA VAL A 213 -28.91 12.73 20.86
C VAL A 213 -29.52 11.93 22.01
N ASN A 214 -28.74 11.07 22.66
CA ASN A 214 -29.19 10.30 23.82
C ASN A 214 -29.62 11.23 24.98
N PHE A 215 -28.83 12.24 25.30
CA PHE A 215 -29.15 13.25 26.31
C PHE A 215 -30.48 13.94 26.01
N TYR A 216 -30.68 14.40 24.76
CA TYR A 216 -31.94 14.99 24.31
C TYR A 216 -33.12 14.02 24.44
N GLN A 217 -32.95 12.77 24.00
CA GLN A 217 -34.02 11.78 24.07
C GLN A 217 -34.41 11.45 25.52
N ARG A 218 -33.50 11.58 26.50
CA ARG A 218 -33.79 11.31 27.91
C ARG A 218 -34.30 12.51 28.69
N LYS A 219 -33.78 13.71 28.41
CA LYS A 219 -34.09 14.94 29.18
C LYS A 219 -35.03 15.89 28.46
N GLY A 220 -35.24 15.71 27.16
CA GLY A 220 -36.11 16.55 26.34
C GLY A 220 -35.49 17.87 25.88
N GLU A 221 -34.23 18.14 26.23
CA GLU A 221 -33.50 19.36 25.87
C GLU A 221 -32.06 19.05 25.45
N LEU A 222 -31.46 19.94 24.65
CA LEU A 222 -30.04 19.87 24.33
C LEU A 222 -29.16 20.32 25.51
N PRO A 223 -28.00 19.67 25.73
CA PRO A 223 -27.08 20.03 26.81
C PRO A 223 -26.57 21.47 26.64
N ASN A 224 -26.35 22.20 27.74
CA ASN A 224 -25.82 23.56 27.62
C ASN A 224 -24.29 23.56 27.41
N SER A 225 -23.62 22.47 27.82
CA SER A 225 -22.20 22.25 27.62
C SER A 225 -21.89 20.76 27.43
N LEU A 226 -20.77 20.43 26.78
CA LEU A 226 -20.34 19.03 26.64
C LEU A 226 -20.05 18.35 28.00
N ASP A 227 -19.75 19.12 29.04
CA ASP A 227 -19.50 18.59 30.39
C ASP A 227 -20.72 17.88 30.99
N GLU A 228 -21.93 18.25 30.58
CA GLU A 228 -23.18 17.58 31.00
C GLU A 228 -23.33 16.17 30.41
N LEU A 229 -22.53 15.82 29.41
CA LEU A 229 -22.52 14.49 28.80
C LEU A 229 -21.64 13.51 29.58
N LYS A 230 -20.82 13.96 30.53
CA LYS A 230 -19.96 13.08 31.33
C LYS A 230 -20.81 12.13 32.15
N ASP A 231 -20.60 10.84 31.95
CA ASP A 231 -21.32 9.80 32.68
C ASP A 231 -20.31 8.78 33.25
N PRO A 232 -19.97 8.90 34.55
CA PRO A 232 -19.07 7.97 35.21
C PRO A 232 -19.60 6.52 35.27
N ILE A 233 -20.92 6.32 35.18
CA ILE A 233 -21.55 5.00 35.23
C ILE A 233 -21.50 4.33 33.86
N ALA A 234 -21.83 5.07 32.80
CA ALA A 234 -21.69 4.60 31.42
C ALA A 234 -20.23 4.59 30.92
N GLY A 235 -19.31 5.21 31.66
CA GLY A 235 -17.90 5.32 31.31
C GLY A 235 -17.60 6.31 30.19
N PHE A 236 -18.54 7.20 29.85
CA PHE A 236 -18.34 8.18 28.80
C PHE A 236 -17.59 9.40 29.31
N ASN A 237 -16.39 9.61 28.75
CA ASN A 237 -15.62 10.84 28.88
C ASN A 237 -15.56 11.54 27.52
N ILE A 238 -15.57 12.87 27.55
CA ILE A 238 -15.51 13.68 26.34
C ILE A 238 -14.15 13.49 25.69
N PRO A 239 -14.07 12.97 24.44
CA PRO A 239 -12.80 12.87 23.75
C PRO A 239 -12.24 14.26 23.46
N VAL A 240 -10.92 14.37 23.39
CA VAL A 240 -10.19 15.58 23.01
C VAL A 240 -9.42 15.32 21.71
N ASP A 241 -9.08 16.37 20.96
CA ASP A 241 -8.28 16.23 19.74
C ASP A 241 -6.98 15.46 20.06
N PRO A 242 -6.75 14.29 19.44
CA PRO A 242 -5.61 13.44 19.77
C PRO A 242 -4.24 14.01 19.34
N GLU A 243 -4.22 14.98 18.44
CA GLU A 243 -3.00 15.66 17.97
C GLU A 243 -2.75 16.95 18.76
N ARG A 244 -3.80 17.73 19.03
CA ARG A 244 -3.67 19.07 19.64
C ARG A 244 -3.97 19.12 21.13
N ALA A 245 -4.58 18.07 21.68
CA ALA A 245 -5.09 18.01 23.05
C ALA A 245 -6.10 19.13 23.41
N VAL A 246 -6.80 19.67 22.40
CA VAL A 246 -7.82 20.71 22.57
C VAL A 246 -9.20 20.07 22.56
N PRO A 247 -10.15 20.51 23.41
CA PRO A 247 -11.54 20.04 23.36
C PRO A 247 -12.21 20.35 22.02
N TYR A 248 -13.13 19.48 21.59
CA TYR A 248 -13.96 19.76 20.42
C TYR A 248 -14.92 20.92 20.69
N GLY A 249 -15.22 21.70 19.66
CA GLY A 249 -16.15 22.84 19.77
C GLY A 249 -17.60 22.37 19.80
N TYR A 250 -18.39 22.95 20.68
CA TYR A 250 -19.84 22.74 20.77
C TYR A 250 -20.55 24.06 21.00
N GLU A 251 -21.61 24.30 20.23
CA GLU A 251 -22.47 25.48 20.37
C GLU A 251 -23.93 25.05 20.26
N LYS A 252 -24.73 25.34 21.30
CA LYS A 252 -26.19 25.21 21.26
C LYS A 252 -26.76 26.46 20.57
N VAL A 253 -27.27 26.28 19.34
CA VAL A 253 -27.79 27.39 18.52
C VAL A 253 -29.26 27.64 18.84
N SER A 254 -30.03 26.59 19.09
CA SER A 254 -31.42 26.67 19.55
C SER A 254 -31.82 25.38 20.28
N ASP A 255 -33.09 25.23 20.65
CA ASP A 255 -33.59 24.06 21.38
C ASP A 255 -33.39 22.70 20.67
N LEU A 256 -33.22 22.71 19.34
CA LEU A 256 -33.05 21.51 18.52
C LEU A 256 -31.85 21.60 17.57
N ASN A 257 -31.15 22.73 17.55
CA ASN A 257 -30.01 22.96 16.66
C ASN A 257 -28.74 23.13 17.47
N PHE A 258 -27.69 22.42 17.07
CA PHE A 258 -26.37 22.55 17.67
C PHE A 258 -25.28 22.43 16.60
N LYS A 259 -24.09 22.92 16.93
CA LYS A 259 -22.89 22.79 16.10
C LYS A 259 -21.85 21.95 16.80
N LEU A 260 -21.14 21.15 16.01
CA LEU A 260 -19.93 20.44 16.44
C LEU A 260 -18.77 20.87 15.56
N CYS A 261 -17.66 21.28 16.16
CA CYS A 261 -16.52 21.82 15.44
C CYS A 261 -15.24 21.03 15.75
N ALA A 262 -14.41 20.87 14.72
CA ALA A 262 -13.04 20.37 14.85
C ALA A 262 -12.12 21.07 13.85
N ASP A 263 -10.82 21.00 14.09
CA ASP A 263 -9.79 21.51 13.18
C ASP A 263 -9.14 20.36 12.41
N PHE A 264 -9.40 20.27 11.11
CA PHE A 264 -8.95 19.16 10.28
C PHE A 264 -7.65 19.47 9.55
N SER A 265 -6.76 18.50 9.50
CA SER A 265 -5.42 18.65 8.91
C SER A 265 -5.46 18.55 7.38
N LEU A 266 -6.40 17.77 6.84
CA LEU A 266 -6.66 17.60 5.41
C LEU A 266 -8.13 17.89 5.10
N ALA A 267 -8.41 18.24 3.84
CA ALA A 267 -9.79 18.24 3.35
C ALA A 267 -10.24 16.78 3.14
N SER A 268 -11.48 16.46 3.51
CA SER A 268 -12.10 15.21 3.05
C SER A 268 -12.26 15.32 1.53
N ASN A 269 -11.43 14.58 0.79
CA ASN A 269 -11.57 14.55 -0.65
C ASN A 269 -12.87 13.84 -0.98
N ALA A 270 -13.81 14.57 -1.60
CA ALA A 270 -14.97 13.98 -2.25
C ALA A 270 -14.51 12.78 -3.06
N GLN A 271 -13.45 12.89 -3.89
CA GLN A 271 -12.90 11.81 -4.72
C GLN A 271 -12.28 10.60 -4.01
N THR A 272 -11.80 10.73 -2.77
CA THR A 272 -11.24 9.58 -2.04
C THR A 272 -12.33 8.83 -1.28
N ASP A 273 -13.36 9.55 -0.82
CA ASP A 273 -14.61 8.97 -0.30
C ASP A 273 -15.61 8.61 -1.43
N SER A 274 -15.43 9.14 -2.65
CA SER A 274 -16.32 8.98 -3.81
C SER A 274 -15.73 8.12 -4.93
N LYS A 275 -14.50 7.60 -4.77
CA LYS A 275 -14.09 6.37 -5.47
C LYS A 275 -14.97 5.17 -5.03
N TYR A 276 -15.66 5.32 -3.89
CA TYR A 276 -16.78 4.47 -3.46
C TYR A 276 -18.13 4.86 -4.10
N MET A 277 -18.29 6.03 -4.74
CA MET A 277 -19.57 6.56 -5.24
C MET A 277 -19.78 6.51 -6.75
N THR A 278 -18.75 6.34 -7.60
CA THR A 278 -18.97 6.13 -9.04
C THR A 278 -19.36 4.69 -9.38
N ARG A 279 -20.11 4.02 -8.50
CA ARG A 279 -20.52 2.63 -8.65
C ARG A 279 -22.00 2.47 -8.33
N PRO A 280 -22.79 1.81 -9.20
CA PRO A 280 -24.10 1.30 -8.80
C PRO A 280 -23.89 0.24 -7.70
N MET A 281 -24.39 0.50 -6.50
CA MET A 281 -24.36 -0.45 -5.40
C MET A 281 -25.57 -1.40 -5.47
N PRO A 282 -25.42 -2.69 -5.15
CA PRO A 282 -26.58 -3.55 -4.93
C PRO A 282 -27.37 -3.05 -3.72
N ILE A 283 -28.71 -3.06 -3.82
CA ILE A 283 -29.65 -2.52 -2.82
C ILE A 283 -29.37 -3.02 -1.38
N SER A 284 -28.72 -4.18 -1.21
CA SER A 284 -28.40 -4.75 0.09
C SER A 284 -27.25 -4.06 0.87
N SER A 285 -26.48 -3.15 0.26
CA SER A 285 -25.41 -2.41 0.97
C SER A 285 -25.82 -1.03 1.48
N GLU A 286 -27.12 -0.68 1.42
CA GLU A 286 -27.68 0.57 1.97
C GLU A 286 -27.47 0.74 3.48
N PHE A 287 -27.07 -0.31 4.21
CA PHE A 287 -26.93 -0.28 5.67
C PHE A 287 -25.63 0.34 6.21
N PHE A 288 -24.66 0.67 5.36
CA PHE A 288 -23.51 1.49 5.77
C PHE A 288 -23.62 2.85 5.08
N PRO A 289 -24.37 3.82 5.63
CA PRO A 289 -24.35 5.17 5.11
C PRO A 289 -22.90 5.66 5.19
N VAL A 290 -22.25 5.75 4.03
CA VAL A 290 -21.01 6.50 3.87
C VAL A 290 -21.30 7.89 4.39
N ASN A 291 -20.42 8.37 5.25
CA ASN A 291 -20.66 9.48 6.16
C ASN A 291 -20.59 10.84 5.45
N GLU A 292 -21.39 11.05 4.39
CA GLU A 292 -21.45 12.31 3.64
C GLU A 292 -21.71 13.51 4.56
N ASN A 293 -22.35 13.25 5.70
CA ASN A 293 -22.61 14.20 6.77
C ASN A 293 -21.36 14.82 7.44
N TRP A 294 -20.17 14.26 7.25
CA TRP A 294 -18.93 14.75 7.87
C TRP A 294 -17.87 15.17 6.85
N ARG A 295 -18.29 15.50 5.63
CA ARG A 295 -17.41 16.14 4.65
C ARG A 295 -16.92 17.50 5.17
N HIS A 296 -15.61 17.72 5.13
CA HIS A 296 -14.93 18.88 5.68
C HIS A 296 -13.82 19.38 4.78
N GLN A 297 -13.55 20.67 4.84
CA GLN A 297 -12.34 21.26 4.29
C GLN A 297 -11.20 21.20 5.31
N LYS A 298 -9.98 21.50 4.86
CA LYS A 298 -8.85 21.68 5.77
C LYS A 298 -9.09 22.90 6.66
N GLY A 299 -8.77 22.79 7.93
CA GLY A 299 -8.90 23.85 8.93
C GLY A 299 -10.10 23.64 9.86
N ALA A 300 -10.46 24.70 10.58
CA ALA A 300 -11.59 24.70 11.48
C ALA A 300 -12.91 24.60 10.70
N VAL A 301 -13.66 23.52 10.93
CA VAL A 301 -14.96 23.27 10.31
C VAL A 301 -15.98 22.94 11.40
N CYS A 302 -17.15 23.56 11.30
CA CYS A 302 -18.30 23.31 12.16
C CYS A 302 -19.42 22.65 11.36
N PHE A 303 -20.03 21.64 11.95
CA PHE A 303 -21.16 20.91 11.37
C PHE A 303 -22.44 21.31 12.09
N ASP A 304 -23.37 21.92 11.36
CA ASP A 304 -24.71 22.18 11.85
C ASP A 304 -25.51 20.87 11.91
N ARG A 305 -26.14 20.62 13.07
CA ARG A 305 -26.98 19.45 13.33
C ARG A 305 -28.32 19.91 13.87
N LYS A 306 -29.38 19.33 13.31
CA LYS A 306 -30.76 19.54 13.74
C LYS A 306 -31.35 18.22 14.18
N ILE A 307 -31.91 18.19 15.39
CA ILE A 307 -32.66 17.04 15.86
C ILE A 307 -34.03 17.02 15.18
N ASP A 308 -34.30 15.92 14.48
CA ASP A 308 -35.62 15.59 13.98
C ASP A 308 -36.40 14.85 15.07
N LYS A 309 -37.54 15.41 15.48
CA LYS A 309 -38.37 14.89 16.57
C LYS A 309 -39.06 13.58 16.20
N ASP A 310 -39.35 13.37 14.93
CA ASP A 310 -40.07 12.19 14.46
C ASP A 310 -39.12 11.00 14.38
N LEU A 311 -37.87 11.24 13.96
CA LEU A 311 -36.81 10.23 13.93
C LEU A 311 -36.22 9.96 15.32
N TYR A 312 -36.09 10.98 16.16
CA TYR A 312 -35.50 10.88 17.50
C TYR A 312 -36.46 11.39 18.58
N PRO A 313 -37.56 10.66 18.86
CA PRO A 313 -38.52 11.06 19.87
C PRO A 313 -37.94 10.97 21.28
N ILE A 314 -38.46 11.79 22.19
CA ILE A 314 -38.13 11.72 23.63
C ILE A 314 -38.62 10.37 24.16
N LEU A 315 -37.72 9.63 24.78
CA LEU A 315 -38.00 8.37 25.45
C LEU A 315 -38.82 8.69 26.69
N LYS A 316 -40.15 8.50 26.61
CA LYS A 316 -41.00 8.54 27.79
C LYS A 316 -40.50 7.48 28.77
N ASN A 317 -40.30 7.86 30.03
CA ASN A 317 -40.13 6.86 31.08
C ASN A 317 -41.28 5.85 30.96
N PRO A 318 -41.01 4.53 30.90
CA PRO A 318 -42.08 3.57 31.09
C PRO A 318 -42.68 3.92 32.45
N LYS A 319 -43.96 4.31 32.43
CA LYS A 319 -44.70 4.66 33.64
C LYS A 319 -44.45 3.56 34.67
N MET A 320 -43.99 3.95 35.86
CA MET A 320 -44.24 3.16 37.06
C MET A 320 -45.75 2.99 37.22
#